data_AF-A0A2V8EYM9-F1
#
_entry.id   AF-A0A2V8EYM9-F1
#
_cell.length_a   1.000
_cell.length_b   1.000
_cell.length_c   1.000
_cell.angle_alpha   90.00
_cell.angle_beta   90.00
_cell.angle_gamma   90.00
#
_symmetry.space_group_name_H-M   'P 1'
#
loop_
_entity.id
_entity.type
_entity.pdbx_description
1 polymer ?
#
loop_
_entity_poly.entity_id
_entity_poly.type
_entity_poly.pdbx_seq_one_letter_code
_entity_poly.pdbx_strand_id
1 'polypeptide(L)'
;LFATAPLITNISTTASRGRSDYKGLQASLRQRALHGLEYLASYTLGKANANQLGYYGSGGFTASQGTYSMNAYDPELNYGPAFFDVRHNFVLSASFALPYGRDTQGASLANAVLGGWMVGGIFQARSGFPITILDGRGSSLQAVRGGERPNCIGDPVPANQTLDRWLDINAFARAAAGTWGNCGVGIARAPGYQNLDLTFSKRFAAGGPRYAEIRAEMFNVTNRSNFRAPARDINSPNTFGQITSTLSTATVSTARQGELVLKFFF
;
A
#
# COMPACT_ATOMS: atom_id res chain seq x y z
N LEU A 1 13.02 -26.84 -34.69
CA LEU A 1 13.58 -26.45 -33.37
C LEU A 1 13.51 -27.59 -32.36
N PHE A 2 12.34 -28.12 -31.98
CA PHE A 2 12.28 -29.30 -31.09
C PHE A 2 12.95 -30.55 -31.68
N ALA A 3 12.85 -30.79 -32.98
CA ALA A 3 13.54 -31.89 -33.66
C ALA A 3 15.05 -31.69 -33.86
N THR A 4 15.54 -30.45 -33.73
CA THR A 4 16.95 -30.07 -34.01
C THR A 4 17.75 -29.72 -32.75
N ALA A 5 17.08 -29.38 -31.64
CA ALA A 5 17.70 -29.06 -30.36
C ALA A 5 16.77 -29.45 -29.20
N PRO A 6 16.62 -30.75 -28.89
CA PRO A 6 15.63 -31.26 -27.92
C PRO A 6 15.89 -30.83 -26.48
N LEU A 7 17.08 -30.30 -26.18
CA LEU A 7 17.45 -29.79 -24.85
C LEU A 7 16.98 -28.34 -24.60
N ILE A 8 16.47 -27.63 -25.61
CA ILE A 8 15.94 -26.29 -25.43
C ILE A 8 14.54 -26.38 -24.81
N THR A 9 14.45 -26.16 -23.50
CA THR A 9 13.21 -26.21 -22.73
C THR A 9 12.57 -24.83 -22.53
N ASN A 10 13.32 -23.74 -22.77
CA ASN A 10 12.83 -22.36 -22.67
C ASN A 10 13.50 -21.46 -23.71
N ILE A 11 12.73 -20.59 -24.34
CA ILE A 11 13.24 -19.46 -25.12
C ILE A 11 12.66 -18.20 -24.49
N SER A 12 13.53 -17.26 -24.11
CA SER A 12 13.15 -15.97 -23.56
C SER A 12 13.42 -14.88 -24.58
N THR A 13 12.50 -13.93 -24.73
CA THR A 13 12.61 -12.82 -25.66
C THR A 13 12.30 -11.51 -24.95
N THR A 14 13.09 -10.48 -25.23
CA THR A 14 12.82 -9.12 -24.78
C THR A 14 12.30 -8.32 -25.97
N ALA A 15 11.14 -7.70 -25.81
CA ALA A 15 10.51 -6.91 -26.87
C ALA A 15 9.75 -5.71 -26.28
N SER A 16 9.68 -4.60 -27.03
CA SER A 16 8.94 -3.40 -26.67
C SER A 16 7.44 -3.53 -27.02
N ARG A 17 6.78 -4.54 -26.44
CA ARG A 17 5.35 -4.85 -26.65
C ARG A 17 4.47 -4.52 -25.43
N GLY A 18 5.07 -3.92 -24.39
CA GLY A 18 4.35 -3.52 -23.18
C GLY A 18 3.54 -2.24 -23.41
N ARG A 19 2.34 -2.19 -22.85
CA ARG A 19 1.53 -0.98 -22.76
C ARG A 19 1.05 -0.76 -21.33
N SER A 20 1.00 0.49 -20.93
CA SER A 20 0.45 0.94 -19.66
C SER A 20 -0.27 2.27 -19.82
N ASP A 21 -1.29 2.49 -19.01
CA ASP A 21 -2.01 3.76 -18.92
C ASP A 21 -2.26 4.13 -17.46
N TYR A 22 -2.19 5.42 -17.17
CA TYR A 22 -2.56 5.98 -15.88
C TYR A 22 -3.55 7.11 -16.07
N LYS A 23 -4.69 7.02 -15.38
CA LYS A 23 -5.69 8.09 -15.27
C LYS A 23 -5.75 8.50 -13.81
N GLY A 24 -5.71 9.81 -13.54
CA GLY A 24 -5.72 10.28 -12.17
C GLY A 24 -6.35 11.66 -12.00
N LEU A 25 -6.85 11.88 -10.79
CA LEU A 25 -7.25 13.17 -10.27
C LEU A 25 -6.49 13.41 -8.97
N GLN A 26 -5.94 14.60 -8.82
CA GLN A 26 -5.25 15.03 -7.61
C GLN A 26 -5.90 16.30 -7.09
N ALA A 27 -6.19 16.33 -5.80
CA ALA A 27 -6.74 17.49 -5.12
C ALA A 27 -5.92 17.77 -3.86
N SER A 28 -5.65 19.04 -3.59
CA SER A 28 -4.98 19.47 -2.38
C SER A 28 -5.73 20.64 -1.75
N LEU A 29 -5.84 20.61 -0.43
CA LEU A 29 -6.40 21.69 0.37
C LEU A 29 -5.37 22.08 1.42
N ARG A 30 -4.96 23.35 1.38
CA ARG A 30 -3.98 23.89 2.31
C ARG A 30 -4.57 25.07 3.07
N GLN A 31 -4.54 24.98 4.39
CA GLN A 31 -4.77 26.12 5.28
C GLN A 31 -3.43 26.50 5.89
N ARG A 32 -2.98 27.74 5.63
CA ARG A 32 -1.84 28.32 6.36
C ARG A 32 -2.29 28.72 7.76
N ALA A 33 -1.34 28.83 8.69
CA ALA A 33 -1.59 29.12 10.10
C ALA A 33 -2.70 30.16 10.33
N LEU A 34 -3.87 29.71 10.77
CA LEU A 34 -5.01 30.53 11.15
C LEU A 34 -5.43 30.13 12.56
N HIS A 35 -5.40 31.10 13.48
CA HIS A 35 -5.64 30.87 14.91
C HIS A 35 -4.77 29.75 15.52
N GLY A 36 -3.60 29.49 14.93
CA GLY A 36 -2.67 28.44 15.36
C GLY A 36 -2.83 27.10 14.65
N LEU A 37 -3.84 26.91 13.80
CA LEU A 37 -4.04 25.70 13.00
C LEU A 37 -3.44 25.87 11.60
N GLU A 38 -2.57 24.94 11.22
CA GLU A 38 -2.08 24.75 9.85
C GLU A 38 -2.37 23.31 9.41
N TYR A 39 -2.80 23.11 8.17
CA TYR A 39 -2.93 21.77 7.62
C TYR A 39 -2.75 21.72 6.10
N LEU A 40 -2.38 20.53 5.62
CA LEU A 40 -2.35 20.14 4.23
C LEU A 40 -3.05 18.78 4.08
N ALA A 41 -4.17 18.76 3.38
CA ALA A 41 -4.84 17.56 2.94
C ALA A 41 -4.53 17.32 1.46
N SER A 42 -4.08 16.12 1.11
CA SER A 42 -3.79 15.69 -0.26
C SER A 42 -4.56 14.42 -0.58
N TYR A 43 -5.24 14.40 -1.72
CA TYR A 43 -6.01 13.26 -2.20
C TYR A 43 -5.67 12.95 -3.65
N THR A 44 -5.42 11.68 -3.93
CA THR A 44 -5.23 11.16 -5.28
C THR A 44 -6.24 10.05 -5.53
N LEU A 45 -7.04 10.22 -6.59
CA LEU A 45 -7.81 9.16 -7.21
C LEU A 45 -6.99 8.65 -8.42
N GLY A 46 -6.56 7.40 -8.42
CA GLY A 46 -5.70 6.83 -9.45
C GLY A 46 -6.29 5.59 -10.11
N LYS A 47 -5.97 5.36 -11.38
CA LYS A 47 -6.20 4.10 -12.08
C LYS A 47 -5.00 3.81 -13.00
N ALA A 48 -4.19 2.83 -12.65
CA ALA A 48 -3.08 2.31 -13.43
C ALA A 48 -3.44 0.94 -14.00
N ASN A 49 -3.38 0.78 -15.32
CA ASN A 49 -3.41 -0.55 -15.94
C ASN A 49 -2.12 -0.79 -16.71
N ALA A 50 -1.73 -2.06 -16.81
CA ALA A 50 -0.59 -2.49 -17.60
C ALA A 50 -0.80 -3.94 -18.04
N ASN A 51 -0.23 -4.31 -19.20
CA ASN A 51 -0.07 -5.70 -19.60
C ASN A 51 1.33 -6.25 -19.29
N GLN A 52 2.26 -5.37 -18.93
CA GLN A 52 3.66 -5.69 -18.69
C GLN A 52 4.28 -4.74 -17.67
N LEU A 53 5.14 -5.27 -16.80
CA LEU A 53 5.73 -4.54 -15.68
C LEU A 53 7.23 -4.22 -15.87
N GLY A 54 7.82 -4.63 -17.00
CA GLY A 54 9.25 -4.51 -17.30
C GLY A 54 10.05 -5.79 -16.98
N TYR A 55 11.28 -5.90 -17.50
CA TYR A 55 12.09 -7.13 -17.51
C TYR A 55 12.54 -7.63 -16.12
N TYR A 56 12.65 -6.75 -15.13
CA TYR A 56 13.00 -7.12 -13.75
C TYR A 56 11.79 -7.41 -12.85
N GLY A 57 10.59 -7.14 -13.36
CA GLY A 57 9.37 -7.20 -12.59
C GLY A 57 9.42 -6.12 -11.55
N SER A 58 8.43 -6.13 -10.67
CA SER A 58 8.48 -5.23 -9.54
C SER A 58 7.86 -5.90 -8.33
N GLY A 59 8.62 -5.83 -7.24
CA GLY A 59 8.19 -6.29 -5.93
C GLY A 59 7.25 -5.27 -5.30
N GLY A 60 6.22 -5.75 -4.61
CA GLY A 60 5.27 -4.87 -3.96
C GLY A 60 4.51 -5.54 -2.84
N PHE A 61 3.53 -4.81 -2.31
CA PHE A 61 2.68 -5.20 -1.18
C PHE A 61 1.88 -6.50 -1.43
N THR A 62 1.60 -6.83 -2.68
CA THR A 62 0.88 -8.04 -3.12
C THR A 62 1.80 -9.16 -3.58
N ALA A 63 3.11 -9.10 -3.31
CA ALA A 63 4.19 -9.94 -3.86
C ALA A 63 4.64 -9.55 -5.27
N SER A 64 5.82 -10.06 -5.68
CA SER A 64 6.38 -9.89 -7.03
C SER A 64 5.38 -10.35 -8.08
N GLN A 65 5.00 -9.48 -9.02
CA GLN A 65 4.32 -9.92 -10.24
C GLN A 65 5.40 -10.21 -11.30
N GLY A 66 5.32 -11.40 -11.88
CA GLY A 66 6.25 -11.87 -12.90
C GLY A 66 6.22 -10.99 -14.15
N THR A 67 7.32 -11.02 -14.88
CA THR A 67 7.56 -10.21 -16.09
C THR A 67 7.12 -10.88 -17.37
N TYR A 68 6.57 -12.08 -17.23
CA TYR A 68 6.21 -12.92 -18.34
C TYR A 68 4.70 -12.91 -18.47
N SER A 69 4.23 -12.57 -19.67
CA SER A 69 2.83 -12.73 -20.02
C SER A 69 2.43 -14.18 -19.85
N MET A 70 1.17 -14.40 -19.48
CA MET A 70 0.58 -15.73 -19.42
C MET A 70 0.74 -16.40 -20.78
N ASN A 71 0.34 -15.71 -21.84
CA ASN A 71 0.52 -16.13 -23.23
C ASN A 71 1.48 -15.19 -23.96
N ALA A 72 2.61 -15.70 -24.46
CA ALA A 72 3.60 -14.90 -25.19
C ALA A 72 3.10 -14.43 -26.58
N TYR A 73 2.13 -15.15 -27.16
CA TYR A 73 1.52 -14.80 -28.43
C TYR A 73 0.45 -13.71 -28.25
N ASP A 74 -0.24 -13.70 -27.11
CA ASP A 74 -1.26 -12.71 -26.76
C ASP A 74 -0.98 -12.08 -25.37
N PRO A 75 -0.08 -11.07 -25.31
CA PRO A 75 0.23 -10.37 -24.08
C PRO A 75 -0.93 -9.51 -23.56
N GLU A 76 -1.96 -9.23 -24.38
CA GLU A 76 -3.11 -8.43 -23.94
C GLU A 76 -4.00 -9.15 -22.93
N LEU A 77 -3.89 -10.47 -22.83
CA LEU A 77 -4.51 -11.22 -21.74
C LEU A 77 -4.03 -10.75 -20.36
N ASN A 78 -2.83 -10.17 -20.26
CA ASN A 78 -2.30 -9.63 -19.01
C ASN A 78 -2.71 -8.16 -18.76
N TYR A 79 -3.42 -7.52 -19.69
CA TYR A 79 -3.84 -6.14 -19.49
C TYR A 79 -4.92 -6.03 -18.41
N GLY A 80 -4.61 -5.29 -17.35
CA GLY A 80 -5.54 -5.02 -16.26
C GLY A 80 -4.90 -4.15 -15.19
N PRO A 81 -5.54 -3.98 -14.02
CA PRO A 81 -5.00 -3.18 -12.93
C PRO A 81 -3.57 -3.59 -12.59
N ALA A 82 -2.65 -2.63 -12.65
CA ALA A 82 -1.27 -2.86 -12.26
C ALA A 82 -1.21 -3.22 -10.76
N PHE A 83 -0.24 -4.03 -10.33
CA PHE A 83 -0.13 -4.42 -8.92
C PHE A 83 0.14 -3.25 -7.96
N PHE A 84 0.64 -2.12 -8.49
CA PHE A 84 0.83 -0.86 -7.75
C PHE A 84 -0.33 0.12 -7.92
N ASP A 85 -1.46 -0.30 -8.51
CA ASP A 85 -2.66 0.54 -8.65
C ASP A 85 -3.29 0.83 -7.28
N VAL A 86 -3.06 2.04 -6.78
CA VAL A 86 -3.78 2.58 -5.62
C VAL A 86 -4.93 3.44 -6.13
N ARG A 87 -6.16 2.97 -5.91
CA ARG A 87 -7.36 3.68 -6.35
C ARG A 87 -7.57 4.98 -5.59
N HIS A 88 -7.51 4.95 -4.27
CA HIS A 88 -7.67 6.11 -3.40
C HIS A 88 -6.45 6.23 -2.51
N ASN A 89 -5.84 7.41 -2.47
CA ASN A 89 -4.75 7.74 -1.55
C ASN A 89 -5.02 9.09 -0.90
N PHE A 90 -5.05 9.14 0.42
CA PHE A 90 -5.32 10.33 1.21
C PHE A 90 -4.23 10.51 2.27
N VAL A 91 -3.71 11.73 2.37
CA VAL A 91 -2.77 12.13 3.41
C VAL A 91 -3.21 13.47 3.98
N LEU A 92 -3.35 13.55 5.30
CA LEU A 92 -3.57 14.78 6.03
C LEU A 92 -2.41 15.01 6.97
N SER A 93 -1.72 16.14 6.83
CA SER A 93 -0.76 16.64 7.81
C SER A 93 -1.34 17.88 8.45
N ALA A 94 -1.41 17.92 9.77
CA ALA A 94 -1.95 19.05 10.52
C ALA A 94 -1.08 19.37 11.73
N SER A 95 -0.98 20.65 12.06
CA SER A 95 -0.37 21.13 13.30
C SER A 95 -1.25 22.22 13.91
N PHE A 96 -1.39 22.16 15.22
CA PHE A 96 -2.16 23.11 16.00
C PHE A 96 -1.33 23.58 17.19
N ALA A 97 -0.89 24.83 17.13
CA ALA A 97 -0.35 25.49 18.30
C ALA A 97 -1.51 25.96 19.17
N LEU A 98 -1.52 25.54 20.43
CA LEU A 98 -2.63 25.84 21.34
C LEU A 98 -2.70 27.34 21.66
N PRO A 99 -3.91 27.90 21.87
CA PRO A 99 -4.08 29.32 22.11
C PRO A 99 -3.69 29.78 23.52
N TYR A 100 -3.48 28.85 24.46
CA TYR A 100 -3.17 29.18 25.84
C TYR A 100 -1.78 29.81 25.99
N GLY A 101 -1.67 30.83 26.84
CA GLY A 101 -0.42 31.55 27.10
C GLY A 101 0.08 32.45 25.96
N ARG A 102 -0.74 32.71 24.92
CA ARG A 102 -0.37 33.59 23.78
C ARG A 102 -0.46 35.09 24.08
N ASP A 103 -1.24 35.49 25.08
CA ASP A 103 -1.74 36.88 25.12
C ASP A 103 -1.94 37.45 26.53
N THR A 104 -1.00 37.23 27.45
CA THR A 104 -0.97 38.02 28.69
C THR A 104 0.41 38.61 28.91
N GLN A 105 0.46 39.93 28.97
CA GLN A 105 1.63 40.77 29.23
C GLN A 105 2.19 40.62 30.65
N GLY A 106 2.39 39.38 31.12
CA GLY A 106 2.89 39.11 32.45
C GLY A 106 3.59 37.77 32.51
N ALA A 107 4.81 37.78 33.05
CA ALA A 107 5.56 36.58 33.40
C ALA A 107 4.90 35.84 34.57
N SER A 108 3.71 35.29 34.35
CA SER A 108 3.03 34.45 35.34
C SER A 108 3.50 33.00 35.20
N LEU A 109 3.59 32.29 36.32
CA LEU A 109 3.80 30.84 36.36
C LEU A 109 2.76 30.09 35.50
N ALA A 110 1.55 30.63 35.39
CA ALA A 110 0.51 30.09 34.52
C ALA A 110 0.93 30.11 33.03
N ASN A 111 1.61 31.16 32.55
CA ASN A 111 2.09 31.22 31.16
C ASN A 111 3.26 30.27 30.90
N ALA A 112 4.18 30.09 31.86
CA ALA A 112 5.27 29.12 31.74
C ALA A 112 4.75 27.67 31.66
N VAL A 113 3.62 27.38 32.31
CA VAL A 113 2.98 26.06 32.29
C VAL A 113 2.03 25.87 31.10
N LEU A 114 1.27 26.90 30.72
CA LEU A 114 0.20 26.80 29.72
C LEU A 114 0.60 27.25 28.31
N GLY A 115 1.71 27.97 28.15
CA GLY A 115 2.20 28.44 26.86
C GLY A 115 3.07 27.43 26.12
N GLY A 116 3.23 27.64 24.80
CA GLY A 116 4.23 26.96 23.98
C GLY A 116 3.88 25.52 23.56
N TRP A 117 2.65 25.07 23.76
CA TRP A 117 2.18 23.75 23.35
C TRP A 117 1.84 23.70 21.86
N MET A 118 2.25 22.63 21.20
CA MET A 118 1.88 22.29 19.83
C MET A 118 1.51 20.81 19.74
N VAL A 119 0.41 20.54 19.04
CA VAL A 119 -0.01 19.19 18.66
C VAL A 119 0.16 19.09 17.15
N GLY A 120 0.74 18.02 16.66
CA GLY A 120 0.79 17.70 15.24
C GLY A 120 0.27 16.30 14.98
N GLY A 121 -0.13 16.04 13.74
CA GLY A 121 -0.57 14.72 13.33
C GLY A 121 -0.46 14.50 11.85
N ILE A 122 -0.15 13.26 11.48
CA ILE A 122 -0.18 12.78 10.10
C ILE A 122 -1.12 11.59 10.03
N PHE A 123 -2.19 11.74 9.26
CA PHE A 123 -3.10 10.66 8.93
C PHE A 123 -2.90 10.23 7.49
N GLN A 124 -2.78 8.92 7.26
CA GLN A 124 -2.65 8.33 5.95
C GLN A 124 -3.71 7.25 5.77
N ALA A 125 -4.37 7.24 4.63
CA ALA A 125 -5.32 6.20 4.26
C ALA A 125 -5.25 5.90 2.77
N ARG A 126 -5.24 4.64 2.39
CA ARG A 126 -5.29 4.24 0.98
C ARG A 126 -6.00 2.92 0.75
N SER A 127 -6.61 2.80 -0.42
CA SER A 127 -7.20 1.55 -0.89
C SER A 127 -6.14 0.47 -1.07
N GLY A 128 -6.53 -0.79 -0.90
CA GLY A 128 -5.65 -1.91 -1.16
C GLY A 128 -5.32 -2.10 -2.64
N PHE A 129 -4.20 -2.78 -2.86
CA PHE A 129 -3.70 -3.08 -4.20
C PHE A 129 -4.45 -4.23 -4.86
N PRO A 130 -4.53 -4.30 -6.20
CA PRO A 130 -5.13 -5.42 -6.91
C PRO A 130 -4.37 -6.73 -6.67
N ILE A 131 -5.12 -7.82 -6.59
CA ILE A 131 -4.64 -9.18 -6.45
C ILE A 131 -4.97 -9.93 -7.74
N THR A 132 -3.95 -10.56 -8.32
CA THR A 132 -4.10 -11.50 -9.43
C THR A 132 -3.88 -12.89 -8.90
N ILE A 133 -4.85 -13.78 -9.14
CA ILE A 133 -4.79 -15.17 -8.72
C ILE A 133 -3.89 -15.95 -9.68
N LEU A 134 -3.06 -16.83 -9.15
CA LEU A 134 -2.10 -17.61 -9.91
C LEU A 134 -2.49 -19.09 -9.89
N ASP A 135 -2.27 -19.75 -11.02
CA ASP A 135 -2.25 -21.20 -11.14
C ASP A 135 -0.88 -21.63 -11.70
N GLY A 136 0.06 -21.93 -10.80
CA GLY A 136 1.39 -22.43 -11.16
C GLY A 136 1.44 -23.84 -11.75
N ARG A 137 0.30 -24.53 -11.96
CA ARG A 137 0.27 -25.90 -12.49
C ARG A 137 0.77 -26.00 -13.94
N GLY A 138 0.70 -24.91 -14.70
CA GLY A 138 1.09 -24.90 -16.12
C GLY A 138 0.09 -25.66 -17.00
N SER A 139 -1.20 -25.45 -16.77
CA SER A 139 -2.29 -26.15 -17.47
C SER A 139 -2.25 -25.90 -18.98
N SER A 140 -1.73 -24.76 -19.45
CA SER A 140 -1.60 -24.49 -20.89
C SER A 140 -0.50 -25.31 -21.57
N LEU A 141 0.47 -25.81 -20.79
CA LEU A 141 1.75 -26.37 -21.27
C LEU A 141 2.62 -25.41 -22.09
N GLN A 142 2.25 -24.13 -22.14
CA GLN A 142 2.87 -23.09 -22.96
C GLN A 142 3.52 -21.98 -22.12
N ALA A 143 3.12 -21.84 -20.84
CA ALA A 143 3.64 -20.83 -19.93
C ALA A 143 4.82 -21.34 -19.10
N VAL A 144 6.00 -21.44 -19.71
CA VAL A 144 7.20 -22.04 -19.09
C VAL A 144 7.62 -21.38 -17.76
N ARG A 145 7.17 -20.15 -17.46
CA ARG A 145 7.47 -19.42 -16.22
C ARG A 145 6.29 -19.28 -15.26
N GLY A 146 5.24 -20.09 -15.42
CA GLY A 146 4.25 -20.35 -14.36
C GLY A 146 3.32 -19.18 -13.99
N GLY A 147 3.19 -18.18 -14.86
CA GLY A 147 2.30 -17.02 -14.67
C GLY A 147 0.87 -17.23 -15.17
N GLU A 148 0.37 -18.47 -15.12
CA GLU A 148 -1.00 -18.77 -15.52
C GLU A 148 -2.00 -18.36 -14.43
N ARG A 149 -3.25 -18.22 -14.84
CA ARG A 149 -4.37 -17.88 -13.97
C ARG A 149 -5.42 -18.98 -14.10
N PRO A 150 -6.24 -19.22 -13.07
CA PRO A 150 -7.36 -20.16 -13.16
C PRO A 150 -8.50 -19.62 -14.03
N ASN A 151 -9.54 -20.44 -14.15
CA ASN A 151 -10.87 -20.01 -14.56
C ASN A 151 -11.61 -19.36 -13.38
N CYS A 152 -12.29 -18.26 -13.65
CA CYS A 152 -13.19 -17.59 -12.73
C CYS A 152 -14.60 -18.14 -12.98
N ILE A 153 -15.14 -18.83 -11.99
CA ILE A 153 -16.46 -19.49 -12.03
C ILE A 153 -17.46 -18.87 -11.06
N GLY A 154 -17.04 -17.86 -10.29
CA GLY A 154 -17.85 -17.12 -9.33
C GLY A 154 -17.23 -15.77 -8.97
N ASP A 155 -17.79 -15.11 -7.95
CA ASP A 155 -17.24 -13.86 -7.42
C ASP A 155 -16.03 -14.16 -6.52
N PRO A 156 -14.82 -13.65 -6.83
CA PRO A 156 -13.64 -13.88 -6.02
C PRO A 156 -13.70 -13.22 -4.63
N VAL A 157 -14.64 -12.30 -4.40
CA VAL A 157 -14.79 -11.56 -3.14
C VAL A 157 -16.00 -12.09 -2.36
N PRO A 158 -15.79 -12.75 -1.21
CA PRO A 158 -16.89 -13.27 -0.40
C PRO A 158 -17.65 -12.12 0.26
N ALA A 159 -18.97 -12.26 0.42
CA ALA A 159 -19.83 -11.23 1.01
C ALA A 159 -19.43 -10.80 2.43
N ASN A 160 -18.81 -11.69 3.21
CA ASN A 160 -18.24 -11.39 4.51
C ASN A 160 -16.75 -11.75 4.50
N GLN A 161 -15.93 -10.76 4.15
CA GLN A 161 -14.47 -10.89 4.13
C GLN A 161 -13.90 -10.90 5.54
N THR A 162 -13.09 -11.91 5.82
CA THR A 162 -12.30 -12.02 7.06
C THR A 162 -10.84 -12.33 6.70
N LEU A 163 -9.94 -12.36 7.69
CA LEU A 163 -8.55 -12.73 7.45
C LEU A 163 -8.43 -14.16 6.90
N ASP A 164 -9.23 -15.10 7.39
CA ASP A 164 -9.23 -16.50 6.94
C ASP A 164 -10.05 -16.74 5.67
N ARG A 165 -10.82 -15.75 5.23
CA ARG A 165 -11.69 -15.83 4.04
C ARG A 165 -11.70 -14.48 3.33
N TRP A 166 -10.54 -14.07 2.84
CA TRP A 166 -10.38 -12.83 2.11
C TRP A 166 -10.78 -12.98 0.64
N LEU A 167 -10.49 -14.15 0.06
CA LEU A 167 -10.95 -14.56 -1.26
C LEU A 167 -11.92 -15.75 -1.12
N ASP A 168 -12.94 -15.81 -1.98
CA ASP A 168 -13.75 -17.01 -2.12
C ASP A 168 -13.01 -18.00 -2.99
N ILE A 169 -12.42 -19.01 -2.35
CA ILE A 169 -11.62 -20.01 -3.06
C ILE A 169 -12.45 -20.85 -4.05
N ASN A 170 -13.77 -20.93 -3.86
CA ASN A 170 -14.67 -21.68 -4.75
C ASN A 170 -15.01 -20.90 -6.02
N ALA A 171 -14.64 -19.62 -6.10
CA ALA A 171 -14.77 -18.82 -7.31
C ALA A 171 -13.76 -19.19 -8.40
N PHE A 172 -12.85 -20.14 -8.11
CA PHE A 172 -11.75 -20.51 -8.99
C PHE A 172 -11.77 -21.99 -9.33
N ALA A 173 -11.62 -22.29 -10.62
CA ALA A 173 -11.41 -23.63 -11.11
C ALA A 173 -10.11 -23.69 -11.92
N ARG A 174 -9.40 -24.81 -11.85
CA ARG A 174 -8.22 -25.03 -12.71
C ARG A 174 -8.65 -25.03 -14.18
N ALA A 175 -7.82 -24.45 -15.03
CA ALA A 175 -8.00 -24.58 -16.48
C ALA A 175 -7.80 -26.05 -16.90
N ALA A 176 -8.45 -26.46 -17.99
CA ALA A 176 -8.23 -27.79 -18.56
C ALA A 176 -6.81 -27.88 -19.13
N ALA A 177 -6.24 -29.08 -19.17
CA ALA A 177 -4.93 -29.30 -19.79
C ALA A 177 -4.95 -28.86 -21.26
N GLY A 178 -3.92 -28.14 -21.70
CA GLY A 178 -3.82 -27.50 -23.01
C GLY A 178 -4.60 -26.19 -23.14
N THR A 179 -5.20 -25.66 -22.07
CA THR A 179 -5.98 -24.41 -22.11
C THR A 179 -5.45 -23.34 -21.17
N TRP A 180 -5.71 -22.10 -21.53
CA TRP A 180 -5.49 -20.92 -20.70
C TRP A 180 -6.68 -20.69 -19.79
N GLY A 181 -6.46 -20.35 -18.52
CA GLY A 181 -7.54 -19.87 -17.66
C GLY A 181 -8.05 -18.48 -18.05
N ASN A 182 -9.30 -18.20 -17.71
CA ASN A 182 -10.01 -16.98 -18.11
C ASN A 182 -10.05 -15.87 -17.05
N CYS A 183 -9.51 -16.08 -15.84
CA CYS A 183 -9.50 -15.03 -14.82
C CYS A 183 -8.69 -13.81 -15.27
N GLY A 184 -9.24 -12.62 -15.02
CA GLY A 184 -8.56 -11.36 -15.27
C GLY A 184 -7.36 -11.08 -14.33
N VAL A 185 -6.62 -10.02 -14.63
CA VAL A 185 -5.63 -9.45 -13.70
C VAL A 185 -6.36 -8.59 -12.66
N GLY A 186 -5.95 -8.63 -11.39
CA GLY A 186 -6.42 -7.69 -10.38
C GLY A 186 -7.91 -7.80 -10.03
N ILE A 187 -8.50 -9.00 -10.14
CA ILE A 187 -9.93 -9.27 -9.94
C ILE A 187 -10.40 -9.11 -8.49
N ALA A 188 -9.48 -9.09 -7.52
CA ALA A 188 -9.75 -8.80 -6.12
C ALA A 188 -8.76 -7.73 -5.62
N ARG A 189 -8.96 -7.20 -4.41
CA ARG A 189 -8.02 -6.25 -3.78
C ARG A 189 -7.57 -6.72 -2.41
N ALA A 190 -6.33 -6.40 -2.07
CA ALA A 190 -5.76 -6.58 -0.74
C ALA A 190 -6.44 -5.64 0.27
N PRO A 191 -6.20 -5.83 1.57
CA PRO A 191 -6.61 -4.87 2.58
C PRO A 191 -6.08 -3.47 2.28
N GLY A 192 -6.90 -2.46 2.60
CA GLY A 192 -6.45 -1.07 2.63
C GLY A 192 -5.43 -0.82 3.73
N TYR A 193 -4.79 0.35 3.68
CA TYR A 193 -3.84 0.80 4.68
C TYR A 193 -4.35 2.06 5.35
N GLN A 194 -4.22 2.14 6.68
CA GLN A 194 -4.54 3.32 7.47
C GLN A 194 -3.52 3.48 8.60
N ASN A 195 -3.06 4.70 8.83
CA ASN A 195 -2.14 5.02 9.91
C ASN A 195 -2.38 6.44 10.45
N LEU A 196 -2.18 6.61 11.75
CA LEU A 196 -2.24 7.90 12.42
C LEU A 196 -1.02 8.03 13.32
N ASP A 197 -0.21 9.04 13.03
CA ASP A 197 0.93 9.44 13.85
C ASP A 197 0.60 10.78 14.50
N LEU A 198 1.01 10.96 15.76
CA LEU A 198 0.80 12.19 16.51
C LEU A 198 2.12 12.67 17.11
N THR A 199 2.28 13.98 17.19
CA THR A 199 3.35 14.62 17.93
C THR A 199 2.76 15.62 18.91
N PHE A 200 3.35 15.69 20.10
CA PHE A 200 3.00 16.65 21.12
C PHE A 200 4.28 17.30 21.62
N SER A 201 4.40 18.62 21.49
CA SER A 201 5.58 19.35 21.93
C SER A 201 5.24 20.53 22.80
N LYS A 202 6.18 20.87 23.67
CA LYS A 202 6.17 22.07 24.49
C LYS A 202 7.49 22.80 24.38
N ARG A 203 7.41 24.09 24.13
CA ARG A 203 8.54 25.01 24.20
C ARG A 203 8.58 25.78 25.51
N PHE A 204 9.74 25.78 26.15
CA PHE A 204 10.04 26.53 27.36
C PHE A 204 11.03 27.64 26.99
N ALA A 205 10.61 28.90 27.14
CA ALA A 205 11.49 30.04 26.92
C ALA A 205 12.57 30.10 28.02
N ALA A 206 13.82 30.33 27.62
CA ALA A 206 14.97 30.45 28.53
C ALA A 206 15.60 31.86 28.53
N GLY A 207 14.89 32.85 27.94
CA GLY A 207 15.34 34.24 27.81
C GLY A 207 16.12 34.50 26.52
N GLY A 208 15.93 35.70 25.94
CA GLY A 208 16.48 36.02 24.61
C GLY A 208 15.94 35.07 23.52
N PRO A 209 16.76 34.67 22.53
CA PRO A 209 16.37 33.70 21.50
C PRO A 209 16.39 32.24 21.98
N ARG A 210 16.76 31.97 23.23
CA ARG A 210 17.02 30.62 23.75
C ARG A 210 15.74 29.94 24.22
N TYR A 211 15.60 28.66 23.91
CA TYR A 211 14.47 27.85 24.38
C TYR A 211 14.82 26.36 24.45
N ALA A 212 14.14 25.66 25.35
CA ALA A 212 14.11 24.20 25.38
C ALA A 212 12.82 23.69 24.74
N GLU A 213 12.86 22.57 24.02
CA GLU A 213 11.69 21.87 23.49
C GLU A 213 11.68 20.44 24.03
N ILE A 214 10.59 20.05 24.69
CA ILE A 214 10.26 18.65 24.94
C ILE A 214 9.23 18.23 23.88
N ARG A 215 9.47 17.11 23.22
CA ARG A 215 8.57 16.54 22.22
C ARG A 215 8.36 15.06 22.48
N ALA A 216 7.11 14.63 22.48
CA ALA A 216 6.72 13.25 22.39
C ALA A 216 6.20 12.97 20.97
N GLU A 217 6.68 11.92 20.33
CA GLU A 217 6.21 11.44 19.03
C GLU A 217 5.61 10.04 19.22
N MET A 218 4.41 9.82 18.69
CA MET A 218 3.71 8.54 18.75
C MET A 218 3.39 8.09 17.32
N PHE A 219 4.02 7.01 16.89
CA PHE A 219 3.78 6.37 15.60
C PHE A 219 2.73 5.27 15.76
N ASN A 220 1.81 5.16 14.80
CA ASN A 220 0.64 4.29 14.87
C ASN A 220 -0.10 4.41 16.21
N VAL A 221 -0.53 5.62 16.55
CA VAL A 221 -1.18 5.91 17.85
C VAL A 221 -2.45 5.09 18.06
N THR A 222 -3.13 4.68 16.98
CA THR A 222 -4.31 3.81 17.07
C THR A 222 -3.98 2.34 17.33
N ASN A 223 -2.70 1.96 17.25
CA ASN A 223 -2.23 0.58 17.27
C ASN A 223 -2.97 -0.31 16.24
N ARG A 224 -3.32 0.26 15.08
CA ARG A 224 -4.05 -0.45 14.04
C ARG A 224 -3.09 -1.42 13.34
N SER A 225 -3.52 -2.68 13.20
CA SER A 225 -2.82 -3.65 12.36
C SER A 225 -3.15 -3.39 10.89
N ASN A 226 -2.12 -3.14 10.08
CA ASN A 226 -2.25 -3.13 8.63
C ASN A 226 -1.81 -4.49 8.09
N PHE A 227 -2.60 -5.07 7.19
CA PHE A 227 -2.43 -6.44 6.72
C PHE A 227 -1.76 -6.51 5.34
N ARG A 228 -1.03 -7.60 5.07
CA ARG A 228 -0.54 -7.89 3.71
C ARG A 228 -1.67 -8.46 2.84
N ALA A 229 -1.37 -8.65 1.56
CA ALA A 229 -2.27 -9.37 0.67
C ALA A 229 -2.44 -10.85 1.11
N PRO A 230 -3.60 -11.46 0.84
CA PRO A 230 -3.79 -12.89 1.05
C PRO A 230 -2.91 -13.74 0.13
N ALA A 231 -2.73 -15.02 0.47
CA ALA A 231 -2.14 -15.96 -0.47
C ALA A 231 -3.06 -16.12 -1.69
N ARG A 232 -2.45 -16.10 -2.88
CA ARG A 232 -3.14 -15.96 -4.17
C ARG A 232 -2.87 -17.09 -5.15
N ASP A 233 -2.13 -18.12 -4.73
CA ASP A 233 -1.82 -19.29 -5.55
C ASP A 233 -2.75 -20.45 -5.19
N ILE A 234 -3.55 -20.91 -6.16
CA ILE A 234 -4.50 -22.00 -5.96
C ILE A 234 -3.81 -23.36 -5.72
N ASN A 235 -2.49 -23.44 -5.96
CA ASN A 235 -1.69 -24.64 -5.68
C ASN A 235 -1.24 -24.71 -4.21
N SER A 236 -1.54 -23.69 -3.42
CA SER A 236 -1.30 -23.65 -1.97
C SER A 236 -2.63 -23.68 -1.19
N PRO A 237 -3.41 -24.78 -1.23
CA PRO A 237 -4.80 -24.80 -0.75
C PRO A 237 -4.94 -24.49 0.75
N ASN A 238 -3.92 -24.77 1.56
CA ASN A 238 -3.96 -24.52 3.00
C ASN A 238 -3.91 -23.02 3.37
N THR A 239 -3.45 -22.16 2.46
CA THR A 239 -3.31 -20.72 2.72
C THR A 239 -4.04 -19.87 1.69
N PHE A 240 -4.46 -20.45 0.56
CA PHE A 240 -5.12 -19.75 -0.53
C PHE A 240 -6.36 -19.00 -0.02
N GLY A 241 -6.45 -17.71 -0.36
CA GLY A 241 -7.54 -16.84 0.11
C GLY A 241 -7.41 -16.32 1.53
N GLN A 242 -6.33 -16.66 2.25
CA GLN A 242 -6.12 -16.25 3.64
C GLN A 242 -5.00 -15.22 3.78
N ILE A 243 -5.16 -14.29 4.72
CA ILE A 243 -4.15 -13.33 5.15
C ILE A 243 -3.45 -13.88 6.39
N THR A 244 -2.17 -14.20 6.25
CA THR A 244 -1.36 -14.79 7.33
C THR A 244 -0.30 -13.85 7.90
N SER A 245 -0.24 -12.60 7.43
CA SER A 245 0.79 -11.64 7.87
C SER A 245 0.33 -10.19 7.86
N THR A 246 0.92 -9.39 8.74
CA THR A 246 0.78 -7.94 8.79
C THR A 246 1.90 -7.27 7.99
N LEU A 247 1.67 -6.02 7.60
CA LEU A 247 2.73 -5.14 7.16
C LEU A 247 3.61 -4.88 8.38
N SER A 248 4.75 -5.56 8.44
CA SER A 248 5.77 -5.43 9.47
C SER A 248 7.08 -5.12 8.76
N THR A 249 7.25 -3.86 8.39
CA THR A 249 8.54 -3.32 7.95
C THR A 249 8.76 -2.05 8.76
N ALA A 250 9.97 -1.86 9.28
CA ALA A 250 10.34 -0.77 10.20
C ALA A 250 9.96 0.65 9.70
N THR A 251 9.60 0.79 8.43
CA THR A 251 9.33 2.07 7.75
C THR A 251 7.88 2.24 7.26
N VAL A 252 7.01 1.23 7.34
CA VAL A 252 5.69 1.26 6.66
C VAL A 252 4.52 1.00 7.60
N SER A 253 4.66 0.12 8.58
CA SER A 253 3.62 -0.17 9.57
C SER A 253 4.27 -0.93 10.71
N THR A 254 4.47 -0.24 11.84
CA THR A 254 4.97 -0.85 13.07
C THR A 254 3.83 -0.96 14.08
N ALA A 255 4.03 -1.77 15.13
CA ALA A 255 3.21 -1.62 16.33
C ALA A 255 3.38 -0.20 16.87
N ARG A 256 2.48 0.25 17.75
CA ARG A 256 2.58 1.59 18.35
C ARG A 256 3.98 1.82 18.93
N GLN A 257 4.63 2.90 18.52
CA GLN A 257 5.96 3.29 19.01
C GLN A 257 5.89 4.72 19.56
N GLY A 258 6.61 4.95 20.65
CA GLY A 258 6.70 6.25 21.30
C GLY A 258 8.16 6.68 21.39
N GLU A 259 8.44 7.93 21.04
CA GLU A 259 9.75 8.54 21.14
C GLU A 259 9.66 9.83 21.96
N LEU A 260 10.68 10.08 22.79
CA LEU A 260 10.81 11.30 23.57
C LEU A 260 12.08 12.03 23.13
N VAL A 261 11.94 13.30 22.80
CA VAL A 261 13.01 14.15 22.31
C VAL A 261 13.10 15.38 23.20
N LEU A 262 14.32 15.68 23.66
CA LEU A 262 14.66 16.93 24.33
C LEU A 262 15.66 17.67 23.46
N LYS A 263 15.37 18.94 23.13
CA LYS A 263 16.27 19.82 22.38
C LYS A 263 16.44 21.14 23.12
N PHE A 264 17.65 21.69 23.05
CA PHE A 264 17.96 23.02 23.55
C PHE A 264 18.51 23.87 22.41
N PHE A 265 18.01 25.09 22.29
CA PHE A 265 18.38 26.05 21.26
C PHE A 265 19.01 27.27 21.94
N PHE A 266 20.20 27.68 21.50
CA PHE A 266 21.03 28.73 22.08
C PHE A 266 21.18 29.95 21.15
#